data_AF-A0A3D8YLI1-F1
#
_entry.id   AF-A0A3D8YLI1-F1
#
_cell.length_a   1.000
_cell.length_b   1.000
_cell.length_c   1.000
_cell.angle_alpha   90.00
_cell.angle_beta   90.00
_cell.angle_gamma   90.00
#
_symmetry.space_group_name_H-M   'P 1'
#
loop_
_entity.id
_entity.type
_entity.pdbx_description
1 polymer ?
#
loop_
_entity_poly.entity_id
_entity_poly.type
_entity_poly.pdbx_seq_one_letter_code
_entity_poly.pdbx_strand_id
1 'polypeptide(L)' 'METIKSTLKTEAIFSDDKQHRYLLKKTWNSEKQSITIITMYPHYDGILNIDLTTQLIMNKVSEMDAFG' A
#
# COMPACT_ATOMS: atom_id res chain seq x y z
N MET A 1 -17.24 11.56 -22.84
CA MET A 1 -16.89 10.50 -21.87
C MET A 1 -15.40 10.62 -21.62
N GLU A 2 -15.00 10.85 -20.37
CA GLU A 2 -13.59 11.02 -20.01
C GLU A 2 -13.09 9.74 -19.33
N THR A 3 -11.88 9.29 -19.68
CA THR A 3 -11.26 8.11 -19.08
C THR A 3 -10.09 8.56 -18.21
N ILE A 4 -10.24 8.43 -16.89
CA ILE A 4 -9.15 8.67 -15.94
C ILE A 4 -8.46 7.34 -15.66
N LYS A 5 -7.13 7.34 -15.73
CA LYS A 5 -6.29 6.15 -15.46
C LYS A 5 -5.36 6.44 -14.30
N SER A 6 -5.16 5.44 -13.44
CA SER A 6 -4.16 5.46 -12.38
C SER A 6 -3.56 4.06 -12.24
N THR A 7 -2.29 4.00 -11.86
CA THR A 7 -1.55 2.75 -11.64
C THR A 7 -1.11 2.70 -10.19
N LEU A 8 -1.49 1.64 -9.48
CA LEU A 8 -1.02 1.36 -8.13
C LEU A 8 0.05 0.25 -8.19
N LYS A 9 1.32 0.61 -8.00
CA LYS A 9 2.40 -0.37 -7.84
C LYS A 9 2.38 -0.90 -6.42
N THR A 10 2.28 -2.22 -6.26
CA THR A 10 2.40 -2.89 -4.95
C THR A 10 3.64 -3.77 -4.94
N GLU A 11 4.49 -3.59 -3.93
CA GLU A 11 5.69 -4.40 -3.69
C GLU A 11 5.60 -4.98 -2.28
N ALA A 12 5.92 -6.26 -2.12
CA ALA A 12 5.94 -6.91 -0.82
C ALA A 12 7.26 -7.66 -0.64
N ILE A 13 7.88 -7.48 0.51
CA ILE A 13 9.13 -8.14 0.90
C ILE A 13 8.78 -9.15 1.97
N PHE A 14 9.21 -10.39 1.77
CA PHE A 14 8.99 -11.51 2.69
C PHE A 14 10.32 -12.07 3.20
N SER A 15 10.24 -12.85 4.27
CA SER A 15 11.29 -13.77 4.69
C SER A 15 11.59 -14.80 3.60
N ASP A 16 12.78 -15.41 3.68
CA ASP A 16 13.26 -16.39 2.69
C ASP A 16 12.33 -17.62 2.60
N ASP A 17 11.71 -18.00 3.72
CA ASP A 17 10.72 -19.08 3.83
C ASP A 17 9.30 -18.67 3.37
N LYS A 18 9.10 -17.39 3.03
CA LYS A 18 7.83 -16.79 2.65
C LYS A 18 6.72 -17.02 3.68
N GLN A 19 7.05 -17.04 4.98
CA GLN A 19 6.07 -17.12 6.07
C GLN A 19 5.77 -15.76 6.70
N HIS A 20 6.69 -14.81 6.61
CA HIS A 20 6.56 -13.50 7.26
C HIS A 20 6.75 -12.38 6.24
N ARG A 21 5.81 -11.42 6.23
CA ARG A 21 5.93 -10.22 5.40
C ARG A 21 6.61 -9.10 6.20
N TYR A 22 7.75 -8.62 5.73
CA TYR A 22 8.48 -7.52 6.34
C TYR A 22 7.97 -6.15 5.89
N LEU A 23 7.59 -6.03 4.61
CA LEU A 23 7.16 -4.77 4.02
C LEU A 23 6.02 -4.98 3.04
N LEU A 24 5.04 -4.09 3.08
CA LEU A 24 4.08 -3.88 2.01
C LEU A 24 4.17 -2.42 1.58
N LYS A 25 4.73 -2.17 0.40
CA LYS A 25 4.86 -0.85 -0.20
C LYS A 25 3.81 -0.69 -1.28
N LYS A 26 3.10 0.44 -1.27
CA LYS A 26 2.15 0.84 -2.30
C LYS A 26 2.54 2.23 -2.80
N THR A 27 2.58 2.40 -4.12
CA THR A 27 3.00 3.66 -4.76
C THR A 27 2.08 3.95 -5.94
N TRP A 28 1.44 5.11 -5.92
CA TRP A 28 0.59 5.63 -7.00
C TRP A 28 1.12 6.95 -7.57
N ASN A 29 2.04 7.62 -6.87
CA ASN A 29 2.78 8.77 -7.39
C ASN A 29 4.20 8.83 -6.79
N SER A 30 5.21 8.44 -7.57
CA SER A 30 6.61 8.41 -7.14
C SER A 30 7.26 9.78 -6.93
N GLU A 31 6.62 10.88 -7.32
CA GLU A 31 7.12 12.25 -7.09
C GLU A 31 6.72 12.78 -5.70
N LYS A 32 5.74 12.14 -5.04
CA LYS A 32 5.28 12.51 -3.71
C LYS A 32 6.11 11.87 -2.61
N GLN A 33 5.98 12.40 -1.40
CA GLN A 33 6.67 11.85 -0.24
C GLN A 33 6.12 10.47 0.12
N SER A 34 6.98 9.60 0.66
CA SER A 34 6.55 8.32 1.21
C SER A 34 6.20 8.45 2.70
N ILE A 35 5.18 7.72 3.14
CA ILE A 35 4.82 7.55 4.54
C ILE A 35 5.03 6.10 4.97
N THR A 36 5.53 5.88 6.19
CA THR A 36 5.69 4.54 6.78
C THR A 36 4.68 4.34 7.90
N ILE A 37 3.95 3.23 7.86
CA ILE A 37 2.90 2.89 8.81
C ILE A 37 3.23 1.54 9.43
N ILE A 38 3.30 1.48 10.76
CA ILE A 38 3.61 0.27 11.53
C ILE A 38 2.30 -0.33 12.03
N THR A 39 2.05 -1.60 11.68
CA THR A 39 0.86 -2.35 12.13
C THR A 39 1.32 -3.57 12.91
N MET A 40 0.69 -3.84 14.06
CA MET A 40 1.07 -4.97 14.92
C MET A 40 0.54 -6.32 14.44
N TYR A 41 -0.55 -6.32 13.67
CA TYR A 41 -1.22 -7.53 13.17
C TYR A 41 -1.69 -7.37 11.72
N PRO A 42 -0.77 -7.14 10.76
CA PRO A 42 -1.16 -6.96 9.37
C PRO A 42 -1.72 -8.25 8.77
N HIS A 43 -2.73 -8.11 7.90
CA HIS A 43 -3.18 -9.22 7.08
C HIS A 43 -2.13 -9.61 6.02
N TYR A 44 -1.99 -10.91 5.74
CA TYR A 44 -0.91 -11.46 4.92
C TYR A 44 -1.07 -11.21 3.40
N ASP A 45 -2.29 -11.23 2.88
CA ASP A 45 -2.59 -11.23 1.42
C ASP A 45 -2.47 -9.90 0.67
N GLY A 46 -2.00 -8.83 1.33
CA GLY A 46 -2.01 -7.41 0.90
C GLY A 46 -1.51 -7.05 -0.51
N ILE A 47 -1.01 -8.01 -1.28
CA ILE A 47 -0.56 -7.91 -2.67
C ILE A 47 -1.74 -7.96 -3.64
N LEU A 48 -2.58 -8.99 -3.56
CA LEU A 48 -3.72 -9.21 -4.46
C LEU A 48 -5.03 -8.77 -3.82
N ASN A 49 -5.21 -9.11 -2.54
CA ASN A 49 -6.37 -8.73 -1.76
C ASN A 49 -5.98 -7.61 -0.80
N ILE A 50 -6.79 -6.56 -0.74
CA ILE A 50 -6.60 -5.46 0.22
C ILE A 50 -7.58 -5.69 1.37
N ASP A 51 -7.05 -5.88 2.58
CA ASP A 51 -7.88 -5.94 3.77
C ASP A 51 -8.43 -4.55 4.12
N LEU A 52 -9.51 -4.52 4.91
CA LEU A 52 -10.22 -3.28 5.24
C LEU A 52 -9.30 -2.25 5.92
N THR A 53 -8.39 -2.68 6.79
CA THR A 53 -7.49 -1.74 7.50
C THR A 53 -6.53 -1.08 6.52
N THR A 54 -5.92 -1.86 5.63
CA THR A 54 -5.05 -1.32 4.57
C THR A 54 -5.82 -0.36 3.64
N GLN A 55 -7.06 -0.69 3.29
CA GLN A 55 -7.90 0.16 2.45
C GLN A 55 -8.21 1.51 3.13
N LEU A 56 -8.64 1.49 4.40
CA LEU A 56 -8.95 2.71 5.15
C LEU A 56 -7.72 3.60 5.32
N ILE A 57 -6.56 3.00 5.58
CA ILE A 57 -5.27 3.70 5.63
C ILE A 57 -4.98 4.39 4.30
N MET A 58 -5.08 3.69 3.17
CA MET A 58 -4.80 4.28 1.86
C MET A 58 -5.74 5.43 1.53
N ASN A 59 -7.04 5.31 1.84
CA ASN A 59 -7.99 6.39 1.65
C ASN A 59 -7.58 7.63 2.46
N LYS A 60 -7.23 7.45 3.74
CA LYS A 60 -6.82 8.57 4.59
C LYS A 60 -5.53 9.23 4.10
N VAL A 61 -4.55 8.46 3.66
CA VAL A 61 -3.28 8.98 3.12
C VAL A 61 -3.50 9.72 1.80
N SER A 62 -4.36 9.19 0.93
CA SER A 62 -4.72 9.82 -0.35
C SER A 62 -5.37 11.19 -0.14
N GLU A 63 -6.29 11.32 0.82
CA GLU A 63 -6.94 12.59 1.18
C GLU A 63 -5.95 13.68 1.60
N MET A 64 -4.77 13.32 2.12
CA MET A 64 -3.76 14.29 2.55
C MET A 64 -3.04 14.95 1.37
N ASP A 65 -3.11 14.36 0.17
CA ASP A 65 -2.48 14.80 -1.08
C ASP A 65 -0.95 15.03 -1.02
N ALA A 66 -0.30 14.81 0.13
CA ALA A 66 1.15 14.98 0.31
C ALA A 66 1.95 13.71 -0.02
N PHE A 67 1.31 12.54 -0.02
CA PHE A 67 1.97 11.24 -0.11
C PHE A 67 1.54 10.46 -1.35
N GLY A 68 2.43 9.59 -1.86
CA GLY A 68 2.17 8.80 -3.07
C GLY A 68 3.15 7.68 -3.36
#